data_AF-A0A4R3GZ35-F1
#
_entry.id   AF-A0A4R3GZ35-F1
#
_cell.length_a   1.000
_cell.length_b   1.000
_cell.length_c   1.000
_cell.angle_alpha   90.00
_cell.angle_beta   90.00
_cell.angle_gamma   90.00
#
_symmetry.space_group_name_H-M   'P 1'
#
loop_
_entity.id
_entity.type
_entity.pdbx_description
1 polymer ?
#
loop_
_entity_poly.entity_id
_entity_poly.type
_entity_poly.pdbx_seq_one_letter_code
_entity_poly.pdbx_strand_id
1 'polypeptide(L)' 'MAQITDSVAEFRRKRRRELLTFAVLAFGIWPVVAVGVVGGYGFAVWMYQIVYGPPGPHDVKAAPPGSAE' A
#
# COMPACT_ATOMS: atom_id res chain seq x y z
N MET A 1 -48.42 -6.40 7.53
CA MET A 1 -47.26 -7.30 7.28
C MET A 1 -46.49 -6.91 6.02
N ALA A 2 -47.15 -6.70 4.86
CA ALA A 2 -46.47 -6.33 3.59
C ALA A 2 -45.65 -5.02 3.66
N GLN A 3 -46.17 -3.96 4.29
CA GLN A 3 -45.46 -2.68 4.39
C GLN A 3 -44.16 -2.76 5.23
N ILE A 4 -44.13 -3.66 6.22
CA ILE A 4 -42.95 -3.83 7.08
C ILE A 4 -41.84 -4.52 6.27
N THR A 5 -42.17 -5.54 5.48
CA THR A 5 -41.19 -6.26 4.66
C THR A 5 -40.56 -5.38 3.57
N ASP A 6 -41.33 -4.47 2.97
CA ASP A 6 -40.82 -3.57 1.94
C ASP A 6 -39.84 -2.54 2.52
N SER A 7 -40.16 -1.94 3.67
CA SER A 7 -39.27 -0.99 4.35
C SER A 7 -37.95 -1.63 4.79
N VAL A 8 -37.99 -2.88 5.28
CA VAL A 8 -36.80 -3.63 5.70
C VAL A 8 -35.93 -4.00 4.50
N ALA A 9 -36.55 -4.37 3.37
CA ALA A 9 -35.84 -4.64 2.13
C ALA A 9 -35.17 -3.37 1.55
N GLU A 10 -35.84 -2.23 1.63
CA GLU A 10 -35.32 -0.94 1.17
C GLU A 10 -34.12 -0.47 2.03
N PHE A 11 -34.25 -0.56 3.36
CA PHE A 11 -33.15 -0.27 4.30
C PHE A 11 -31.92 -1.14 4.04
N ARG A 12 -32.11 -2.45 3.82
CA ARG A 12 -31.03 -3.38 3.50
C ARG A 12 -30.35 -3.04 2.17
N ARG A 13 -31.12 -2.60 1.17
CA ARG A 13 -30.60 -2.21 -0.15
C ARG A 13 -29.76 -0.92 -0.07
N LYS A 14 -30.20 0.04 0.75
CA LYS A 14 -29.48 1.30 1.00
C LYS A 14 -28.15 1.05 1.73
N ARG A 15 -28.16 0.27 2.81
CA ARG A 15 -26.95 -0.11 3.56
C ARG A 15 -25.92 -0.84 2.68
N ARG A 16 -26.37 -1.71 1.77
CA ARG A 16 -25.47 -2.43 0.86
C ARG A 16 -24.81 -1.49 -0.16
N ARG A 17 -25.53 -0.46 -0.65
CA ARG A 17 -24.97 0.57 -1.54
C ARG A 17 -23.93 1.44 -0.85
N GLU A 18 -24.19 1.85 0.39
CA GLU A 18 -23.25 2.62 1.19
C GLU A 18 -21.96 1.82 1.43
N LEU A 19 -22.06 0.55 1.85
CA LEU A 19 -20.91 -0.33 2.03
C LEU A 19 -20.09 -0.53 0.74
N LEU A 20 -20.75 -0.71 -0.41
CA LEU A 20 -20.06 -0.81 -1.69
C LEU A 20 -19.34 0.50 -2.06
N THR A 21 -19.97 1.64 -1.79
CA THR A 21 -19.35 2.95 -2.02
C THR A 21 -18.12 3.13 -1.13
N PHE A 22 -18.24 2.80 0.16
CA PHE A 22 -17.12 2.81 1.09
C PHE A 22 -16.01 1.83 0.68
N ALA A 23 -16.36 0.63 0.22
CA ALA A 23 -15.38 -0.34 -0.25
C ALA A 23 -14.65 0.16 -1.51
N VAL A 24 -15.34 0.79 -2.45
CA VAL A 24 -14.71 1.39 -3.64
C VAL A 24 -13.82 2.56 -3.24
N LEU A 25 -14.24 3.43 -2.32
CA LEU A 25 -13.40 4.52 -1.84
C LEU A 25 -12.18 3.99 -1.07
N ALA A 26 -12.37 3.03 -0.18
CA ALA A 26 -11.32 2.48 0.68
C ALA A 26 -10.35 1.55 -0.07
N PHE A 27 -10.82 0.70 -0.99
CA PHE A 27 -9.96 -0.21 -1.76
C PHE A 27 -9.60 0.32 -3.14
N GLY A 28 -10.25 1.39 -3.62
CA GLY A 28 -9.85 2.09 -4.83
C GLY A 28 -8.82 3.17 -4.52
N ILE A 29 -9.19 4.16 -3.72
CA ILE A 29 -8.35 5.37 -3.52
C ILE A 29 -7.09 5.03 -2.75
N TRP A 30 -7.20 4.37 -1.60
CA TRP A 30 -6.02 4.10 -0.75
C TRP A 30 -4.96 3.24 -1.43
N PRO A 31 -5.29 2.13 -2.12
CA PRO A 31 -4.27 1.33 -2.81
C PRO A 31 -3.61 2.09 -3.96
N VAL A 32 -4.37 2.89 -4.72
CA VAL A 32 -3.79 3.74 -5.77
C VAL A 32 -2.81 4.75 -5.18
N VAL A 33 -3.18 5.40 -4.07
CA VAL A 33 -2.28 6.32 -3.36
C VAL A 33 -1.05 5.58 -2.84
N ALA A 34 -1.20 4.39 -2.25
CA ALA A 34 -0.09 3.59 -1.74
C ALA A 34 0.91 3.23 -2.85
N VAL A 35 0.40 2.75 -4.01
CA VAL A 35 1.24 2.43 -5.16
C VAL A 35 1.92 3.69 -5.71
N GLY A 36 1.20 4.80 -5.82
CA GLY A 36 1.75 6.07 -6.30
C GLY A 36 2.86 6.60 -5.39
N VAL A 37 2.67 6.57 -4.07
CA VAL A 37 3.65 7.05 -3.09
C VAL A 37 4.86 6.12 -3.01
N VAL A 38 4.65 4.81 -2.81
CA VAL A 38 5.76 3.84 -2.65
C VAL A 38 6.51 3.67 -3.96
N GLY A 39 5.79 3.50 -5.07
CA GLY A 39 6.37 3.37 -6.40
C GLY A 39 7.06 4.66 -6.84
N GLY A 40 6.43 5.81 -6.65
CA GLY A 40 7.01 7.12 -6.97
C GLY A 40 8.24 7.44 -6.13
N TYR A 41 8.20 7.19 -4.82
CA TYR A 41 9.34 7.40 -3.94
C TYR A 41 10.49 6.43 -4.26
N GLY A 42 10.20 5.14 -4.43
CA GLY A 42 11.21 4.14 -4.81
C GLY A 42 11.84 4.47 -6.17
N PHE A 43 11.04 4.89 -7.14
CA PHE A 43 11.53 5.35 -8.44
C PHE A 43 12.41 6.60 -8.34
N ALA A 44 12.00 7.59 -7.53
CA ALA A 44 12.79 8.80 -7.30
C ALA A 44 14.15 8.47 -6.65
N VAL A 45 14.16 7.59 -5.65
CA VAL A 45 15.40 7.09 -5.03
C VAL A 45 16.25 6.35 -6.05
N TRP A 46 15.67 5.48 -6.87
CA TRP A 46 16.40 4.75 -7.91
C TRP A 46 17.00 5.69 -8.97
N MET A 47 16.25 6.68 -9.43
CA MET A 47 16.74 7.74 -10.31
C MET A 47 17.89 8.53 -9.67
N TYR A 48 17.74 8.88 -8.40
CA TYR A 48 18.80 9.52 -7.62
C TYR A 48 20.07 8.66 -7.60
N GLN A 49 19.95 7.34 -7.43
CA GLN A 49 21.09 6.41 -7.47
C GLN A 49 21.76 6.34 -8.85
N ILE A 50 21.01 6.47 -9.95
CA ILE A 50 21.62 6.52 -11.30
C ILE A 50 22.43 7.81 -11.48
N VAL A 51 21.95 8.93 -10.95
CA VAL A 51 22.62 10.24 -11.10
C VAL A 51 23.81 10.39 -10.15
N TYR A 52 23.69 9.96 -8.90
CA TYR A 52 24.69 10.19 -7.84
C TYR A 52 25.48 8.93 -7.44
N GLY A 53 25.18 7.79 -8.05
CA GLY A 53 25.79 6.49 -7.74
C GLY A 53 24.98 5.67 -6.73
N PRO A 54 25.12 4.33 -6.74
CA PRO A 54 24.42 3.44 -5.83
C PRO A 54 24.85 3.66 -4.36
N PRO A 55 23.96 3.42 -3.37
CA PRO A 55 24.31 3.46 -1.96
C PRO A 55 25.43 2.45 -1.70
N GLY A 56 26.54 2.93 -1.14
CA GLY A 56 27.81 2.21 -1.10
C GLY A 56 27.75 0.88 -0.34
N PRO A 57 28.67 -0.06 -0.65
CA PRO A 57 28.85 -1.28 0.13
C PRO A 57 29.04 -0.95 1.61
N HIS A 58 28.37 -1.68 2.50
CA HIS A 58 28.69 -1.63 3.92
C HIS A 58 30.16 -2.05 4.07
N ASP A 59 30.92 -1.32 4.89
CA ASP A 59 32.31 -1.64 5.18
C ASP A 59 32.40 -3.04 5.77
N VAL A 60 32.58 -4.05 4.91
CA VAL A 60 32.97 -5.40 5.32
C VAL A 60 34.41 -5.26 5.77
N LYS A 61 34.61 -4.95 7.06
CA LYS A 61 35.92 -5.12 7.68
C LYS A 61 36.27 -6.60 7.53
N ALA A 62 37.34 -6.89 6.80
CA ALA A 62 37.88 -8.24 6.75
C ALA A 62 38.09 -8.74 8.19
N ALA A 63 37.66 -9.96 8.47
CA ALA A 63 37.92 -10.57 9.78
C ALA A 63 39.43 -10.55 10.04
N PRO A 64 39.89 -10.17 11.25
CA PRO A 64 41.31 -10.18 11.58
C PRO A 64 41.92 -11.56 11.30
N PRO A 65 43.16 -11.64 10.80
CA PRO A 65 43.85 -12.92 10.64
C PRO A 65 43.85 -13.68 11.98
N GLY A 66 43.33 -14.92 11.98
CA GLY A 66 43.30 -15.80 13.17
C GLY A 66 41.96 -15.92 13.91
N SER A 67 40.84 -15.45 13.36
CA SER A 67 39.51 -15.60 14.01
C SER A 67 38.81 -16.95 13.74
N ALA A 68 39.42 -17.85 12.97
CA ALA A 68 38.87 -19.14 12.57
C ALA A 68 39.67 -20.33 13.13
N GLU A 69 40.69 -20.06 13.94
CA GLU A 69 41.42 -21.03 14.76
C GLU A 69 40.91 -20.94 16.21
#